data_AF-A0A059WML8-F1
#
_entry.id   AF-A0A059WML8-F1
#
_cell.length_a   1.000
_cell.length_b   1.000
_cell.length_c   1.000
_cell.angle_alpha   90.00
_cell.angle_beta   90.00
_cell.angle_gamma   90.00
#
_symmetry.space_group_name_H-M   'P 1'
#
loop_
_entity.id
_entity.type
_entity.pdbx_description
1 polymer ?
#
loop_
_entity_poly.entity_id
_entity_poly.type
_entity_poly.pdbx_seq_one_letter_code
_entity_poly.pdbx_strand_id
1 'polypeptide(L)'
;EKIADSYAAIRMLRLLVLETAWKIDNSSTKEARTDIATVKFTMAKVLQEVSFNALHILGSLGTTDLTPLQAMYASAPTMGLADGADEVHKATVARRVLRDYKPQVHPYWPSEYIPAKREAAWAKFEPKFEADPQLRESAEAYKKYFAWRR
;
A
#
# COMPACT_ATOMS: atom_id res chain seq x y z
N GLU A 1 -20.01 -1.59 12.39
CA GLU A 1 -19.03 -1.17 11.36
C GLU A 1 -17.89 -0.35 11.97
N LYS A 2 -18.09 0.95 12.30
CA LYS A 2 -17.04 1.86 12.82
C LYS A 2 -16.14 1.32 13.95
N ILE A 3 -16.68 0.54 14.88
CA ILE A 3 -15.88 -0.08 15.96
C ILE A 3 -14.89 -1.10 15.41
N ALA A 4 -15.31 -1.92 14.43
CA ALA A 4 -14.46 -2.92 13.80
C ALA A 4 -13.34 -2.27 12.98
N ASP A 5 -13.66 -1.20 12.23
CA ASP A 5 -12.67 -0.45 11.44
C ASP A 5 -11.64 0.21 12.35
N SER A 6 -12.09 0.88 13.42
CA SER A 6 -11.21 1.49 14.42
C SER A 6 -10.34 0.45 15.11
N TYR A 7 -10.88 -0.73 15.45
CA TYR A 7 -10.10 -1.83 16.02
C TYR A 7 -8.98 -2.27 15.05
N ALA A 8 -9.32 -2.51 13.78
CA ALA A 8 -8.34 -2.92 12.77
C ALA A 8 -7.25 -1.86 12.56
N ALA A 9 -7.63 -0.59 12.40
CA ALA A 9 -6.70 0.52 12.21
C ALA A 9 -5.70 0.66 13.37
N ILE A 10 -6.18 0.63 14.61
CA ILE A 10 -5.34 0.70 15.80
C ILE A 10 -4.41 -0.52 15.90
N ARG A 11 -4.92 -1.73 15.61
CA ARG A 11 -4.11 -2.95 15.65
C ARG A 11 -2.99 -2.92 14.62
N MET A 12 -3.28 -2.52 13.38
CA MET A 12 -2.27 -2.38 12.32
C MET A 12 -1.22 -1.34 12.68
N LEU A 13 -1.62 -0.15 13.16
CA LEU A 13 -0.67 0.89 13.56
C LEU A 13 0.22 0.44 14.72
N ARG A 14 -0.36 -0.21 15.75
CA ARG A 14 0.41 -0.72 16.89
C ARG A 14 1.46 -1.74 16.46
N LEU A 15 1.10 -2.67 15.56
CA LEU A 15 2.04 -3.65 15.05
C LEU A 15 3.15 -2.99 14.24
N LEU A 16 2.82 -2.02 13.37
CA LEU A 16 3.80 -1.27 12.59
C LEU A 16 4.78 -0.49 13.50
N VAL A 17 4.29 0.13 14.58
CA VAL A 17 5.13 0.82 15.57
C VAL A 17 6.07 -0.17 16.27
N LEU A 18 5.56 -1.30 16.73
CA LEU A 18 6.36 -2.30 17.44
C LEU A 18 7.39 -2.98 16.53
N GLU A 19 7.02 -3.29 15.28
CA GLU A 19 7.96 -3.80 14.28
C GLU A 19 9.07 -2.77 13.99
N THR A 20 8.70 -1.50 13.83
CA THR A 20 9.68 -0.43 13.60
C THR A 20 10.63 -0.28 14.79
N ALA A 21 10.11 -0.32 16.01
CA ALA A 21 10.92 -0.27 17.23
C ALA A 21 11.86 -1.47 17.32
N TRP A 22 11.33 -2.69 17.14
CA TRP A 22 12.13 -3.91 17.11
C TRP A 22 13.25 -3.83 16.05
N LYS A 23 12.96 -3.31 14.86
CA LYS A 23 13.97 -3.12 13.82
C LYS A 23 15.05 -2.13 14.26
N ILE A 24 14.70 -1.03 14.91
CA ILE A 24 15.69 -0.08 15.45
C ILE A 24 16.60 -0.79 16.46
N ASP A 25 16.02 -1.55 17.38
CA ASP A 25 16.76 -2.25 18.44
C ASP A 25 17.74 -3.31 17.88
N ASN A 26 17.39 -3.94 16.76
CA ASN A 26 18.19 -4.99 16.13
C ASN A 26 19.08 -4.50 14.97
N SER A 27 19.01 -3.21 14.62
CA SER A 27 19.80 -2.65 13.51
C SER A 27 20.26 -1.22 13.82
N SER A 28 19.65 -0.22 13.18
CA SER A 28 19.88 1.19 13.48
C SER A 28 18.69 2.04 13.05
N THR A 29 18.60 3.24 13.60
CA THR A 29 17.63 4.27 13.16
C THR A 29 17.78 4.61 11.67
N LYS A 30 18.99 4.53 11.11
CA LYS A 30 19.25 4.80 9.69
C LYS A 30 18.62 3.74 8.78
N GLU A 31 18.70 2.47 9.17
CA GLU A 31 18.12 1.35 8.42
C GLU A 31 16.59 1.30 8.57
N ALA A 32 16.06 1.65 9.74
CA ALA A 32 14.63 1.74 10.01
C ALA A 32 13.97 3.04 9.47
N ARG A 33 14.73 3.96 8.87
CA ARG A 33 14.22 5.31 8.51
C ARG A 33 13.04 5.31 7.54
N THR A 34 12.89 4.28 6.70
CA THR A 34 11.69 4.15 5.85
C THR A 34 10.46 3.84 6.71
N ASP A 35 10.61 2.94 7.68
CA ASP A 35 9.50 2.46 8.52
C ASP A 35 9.11 3.53 9.56
N ILE A 36 10.09 4.25 10.12
CA ILE A 36 9.86 5.42 10.99
C ILE A 36 9.01 6.47 10.26
N ALA A 37 9.35 6.80 9.02
CA ALA A 37 8.55 7.74 8.22
C ALA A 37 7.15 7.20 7.92
N THR A 38 7.03 5.89 7.64
CA THR A 38 5.74 5.22 7.43
C THR A 38 4.84 5.30 8.67
N VAL A 39 5.37 4.98 9.84
CA VAL A 39 4.68 5.16 11.13
C VAL A 39 4.21 6.60 11.28
N LYS A 40 5.11 7.56 11.03
CA LYS A 40 4.88 8.98 11.28
C LYS A 40 3.73 9.57 10.49
N PHE A 41 3.59 9.27 9.19
CA PHE A 41 2.44 9.78 8.43
C PHE A 41 1.17 8.92 8.64
N THR A 42 1.30 7.66 9.05
CA THR A 42 0.15 6.77 9.27
C THR A 42 -0.57 7.10 10.58
N MET A 43 0.17 7.47 11.63
CA MET A 43 -0.41 7.75 12.95
C MET A 43 -1.41 8.91 12.93
N ALA A 44 -1.16 9.98 12.15
CA ALA A 44 -2.03 11.15 12.07
C ALA A 44 -3.38 10.79 11.44
N LYS A 45 -3.34 10.01 10.35
CA LYS A 45 -4.53 9.46 9.68
C LYS A 45 -5.37 8.60 10.63
N VAL A 46 -4.73 7.65 11.33
CA VAL A 46 -5.45 6.74 12.25
C VAL A 46 -6.05 7.52 13.43
N LEU A 47 -5.34 8.49 13.99
CA LEU A 47 -5.87 9.35 15.05
C LEU A 47 -7.11 10.11 14.58
N GLN A 48 -7.06 10.71 13.39
CA GLN A 48 -8.20 11.42 12.79
C GLN A 48 -9.41 10.50 12.60
N GLU A 49 -9.23 9.35 11.96
CA GLU A 49 -10.32 8.43 11.63
C GLU A 49 -10.98 7.85 12.90
N VAL A 50 -10.18 7.39 13.86
CA VAL A 50 -10.68 6.76 15.10
C VAL A 50 -11.39 7.78 15.98
N SER A 51 -10.79 8.97 16.18
CA SER A 51 -11.41 10.02 16.99
C SER A 51 -12.70 10.55 16.36
N PHE A 52 -12.73 10.73 15.04
CA PHE A 52 -13.94 11.12 14.33
C PHE A 52 -15.04 10.06 14.42
N ASN A 53 -14.69 8.77 14.29
CA ASN A 53 -15.64 7.68 14.45
C ASN A 53 -16.28 7.68 15.85
N ALA A 54 -15.48 7.86 16.90
CA ALA A 54 -15.96 7.96 18.27
C ALA A 54 -16.85 9.19 18.48
N LEU A 55 -16.42 10.35 17.97
CA LEU A 55 -17.18 11.60 18.00
C LEU A 55 -18.55 11.43 17.36
N HIS A 56 -18.61 10.82 16.16
CA HIS A 56 -19.85 10.62 15.42
C HIS A 56 -20.82 9.68 16.15
N ILE A 57 -20.32 8.59 16.75
CA ILE A 57 -21.14 7.64 17.52
C ILE A 57 -21.82 8.34 18.71
N LEU A 58 -21.15 9.31 19.32
CA LEU A 58 -21.66 10.05 20.47
C LEU A 58 -22.63 11.20 20.10
N GLY A 59 -22.86 11.45 18.81
CA GLY A 59 -23.75 12.52 18.34
C GLY A 59 -23.28 13.90 18.80
N SER A 60 -24.23 14.76 19.18
CA SER A 60 -23.93 16.13 19.62
C SER A 60 -23.02 16.19 20.85
N LEU A 61 -23.06 15.19 21.74
CA LEU A 61 -22.16 15.14 22.90
C LEU A 61 -20.70 15.01 22.45
N GLY A 62 -20.43 14.31 21.35
CA GLY A 62 -19.08 14.11 20.82
C GLY A 62 -18.43 15.41 20.32
N THR A 63 -19.24 16.40 19.92
CA THR A 63 -18.75 17.70 19.44
C THR A 63 -18.55 18.72 20.56
N THR A 64 -18.89 18.37 21.81
CA THR A 64 -18.68 19.23 22.97
C THR A 64 -17.29 19.04 23.57
N ASP A 65 -16.92 19.94 24.48
CA ASP A 65 -15.76 19.83 25.36
C ASP A 65 -16.03 18.99 26.63
N LEU A 66 -17.25 18.45 26.78
CA LEU A 66 -17.63 17.58 27.91
C LEU A 66 -17.03 16.17 27.78
N THR A 67 -16.42 15.86 26.64
CA THR A 67 -15.66 14.62 26.40
C THR A 67 -14.32 14.97 25.76
N PRO A 68 -13.30 14.10 25.84
CA PRO A 68 -12.01 14.39 25.20
C PRO A 68 -12.05 14.28 23.66
N LEU A 69 -13.14 13.82 23.06
CA LEU A 69 -13.19 13.43 21.65
C LEU A 69 -12.91 14.59 20.68
N GLN A 70 -13.47 15.77 20.97
CA GLN A 70 -13.24 16.96 20.17
C GLN A 70 -11.78 17.39 20.20
N ALA A 71 -11.14 17.37 21.37
CA ALA A 71 -9.72 17.71 21.52
C ALA A 71 -8.82 16.68 20.81
N MET A 72 -9.14 15.39 20.93
CA MET A 72 -8.41 14.33 20.22
C MET A 72 -8.49 14.51 18.70
N TYR A 73 -9.68 14.75 18.15
CA TYR A 73 -9.86 14.99 16.72
C TYR A 73 -9.13 16.25 16.26
N ALA A 74 -9.24 17.35 17.02
CA ALA A 74 -8.57 18.62 16.71
C ALA A 74 -7.03 18.53 16.76
N SER A 75 -6.45 17.55 17.47
CA SER A 75 -5.00 17.34 17.52
C SER A 75 -4.44 16.63 16.28
N ALA A 76 -5.27 15.95 15.49
CA ALA A 76 -4.81 15.15 14.36
C ALA A 76 -4.07 15.96 13.26
N PRO A 77 -4.54 17.15 12.85
CA PRO A 77 -3.80 18.00 11.90
C PRO A 77 -2.42 18.41 12.43
N THR A 78 -2.31 18.73 13.72
CA THR A 78 -1.01 19.02 14.35
C THR A 78 -0.08 17.82 14.26
N MET A 79 -0.58 16.60 14.51
CA MET A 79 0.23 15.38 14.37
C MET A 79 0.67 15.10 12.93
N GLY A 80 -0.10 15.53 11.93
CA GLY A 80 0.28 15.44 10.51
C GLY A 80 1.35 16.45 10.08
N LEU A 81 1.53 17.53 10.83
CA LEU A 81 2.51 18.59 10.54
C LEU A 81 3.77 18.50 11.42
N ALA A 82 3.62 18.07 12.67
CA ALA A 82 4.72 17.93 13.62
C ALA A 82 5.80 16.97 13.07
N ASP A 83 7.07 17.26 13.35
CA ASP A 83 8.24 16.46 12.92
C ASP A 83 8.29 16.14 11.42
N GLY A 84 7.73 17.04 10.60
CA GLY A 84 7.64 16.95 9.15
C GLY A 84 6.24 16.61 8.67
N ALA A 85 5.77 17.36 7.68
CA ALA A 85 4.48 17.16 7.05
C ALA A 85 4.37 15.76 6.40
N ASP A 86 3.16 15.20 6.41
CA ASP A 86 2.86 13.87 5.84
C ASP A 86 3.37 13.71 4.39
N GLU A 87 3.27 14.74 3.55
CA GLU A 87 3.70 14.72 2.16
C GLU A 87 5.22 14.53 2.04
N VAL A 88 5.99 15.13 2.97
CA VAL A 88 7.45 15.02 3.00
C VAL A 88 7.86 13.59 3.36
N HIS A 89 7.19 13.00 4.36
CA HIS A 89 7.40 11.60 4.74
C HIS A 89 6.99 10.64 3.62
N LYS A 90 5.81 10.81 3.04
CA LYS A 90 5.32 9.98 1.91
C LYS A 90 6.24 10.05 0.70
N ALA A 91 6.69 11.25 0.31
CA ALA A 91 7.64 11.41 -0.80
C ALA A 91 8.98 10.72 -0.51
N THR A 92 9.47 10.80 0.72
CA THR A 92 10.71 10.13 1.15
C THR A 92 10.57 8.62 1.12
N VAL A 93 9.46 8.08 1.63
CA VAL A 93 9.15 6.64 1.59
C VAL A 93 9.02 6.16 0.16
N ALA A 94 8.27 6.86 -0.69
CA ALA A 94 8.11 6.51 -2.10
C ALA A 94 9.47 6.41 -2.83
N ARG A 95 10.35 7.40 -2.66
CA ARG A 95 11.70 7.37 -3.25
C ARG A 95 12.53 6.19 -2.74
N ARG A 96 12.44 5.87 -1.45
CA ARG A 96 13.19 4.76 -0.84
C ARG A 96 12.68 3.40 -1.28
N VAL A 97 11.36 3.22 -1.32
CA VAL A 97 10.72 2.00 -1.83
C VAL A 97 11.11 1.78 -3.28
N LEU A 98 11.10 2.83 -4.11
CA LEU A 98 11.41 2.72 -5.54
C LEU A 98 12.91 2.69 -5.87
N ARG A 99 13.81 2.90 -4.90
CA ARG A 99 15.26 3.04 -5.14
C ARG A 99 15.85 1.86 -5.92
N ASP A 100 15.40 0.65 -5.60
CA ASP A 100 15.96 -0.58 -6.14
C ASP A 100 15.08 -1.16 -7.28
N TYR A 101 14.09 -0.40 -7.75
CA TYR A 101 13.20 -0.79 -8.85
C TYR A 101 13.61 -0.10 -10.15
N LYS A 102 13.56 -0.86 -11.25
CA LYS A 102 13.75 -0.32 -12.59
C LYS A 102 12.38 0.00 -13.21
N PRO A 103 12.22 1.16 -13.85
CA PRO A 103 11.03 1.42 -14.63
C PRO A 103 10.93 0.40 -15.75
N GLN A 104 9.71 0.02 -16.06
CA GLN A 104 9.45 -0.90 -17.15
C GLN A 104 9.73 -0.23 -18.50
N VAL A 105 10.18 -1.03 -19.47
CA VAL A 105 10.48 -0.59 -20.83
C VAL A 105 9.23 -0.21 -21.63
N HIS A 106 8.08 -0.85 -21.37
CA HIS A 106 6.85 -0.57 -22.10
C HIS A 106 6.27 0.80 -21.71
N PRO A 107 5.98 1.70 -22.68
CA PRO A 107 5.64 3.10 -22.40
C PRO A 107 4.27 3.30 -21.72
N TYR A 108 3.33 2.36 -21.86
CA TYR A 108 1.93 2.56 -21.45
C TYR A 108 1.36 1.54 -20.47
N TRP A 109 2.03 0.41 -20.27
CA TRP A 109 1.42 -0.75 -19.61
C TRP A 109 2.37 -1.28 -18.57
N PRO A 110 1.91 -1.71 -17.38
CA PRO A 110 2.75 -2.27 -16.32
C PRO A 110 3.37 -3.62 -16.72
N SER A 111 4.38 -4.08 -15.98
CA SER A 111 5.07 -5.36 -16.26
C SER A 111 4.11 -6.54 -16.22
N GLU A 112 3.08 -6.43 -15.38
CA GLU A 112 1.99 -7.39 -15.19
C GLU A 112 0.88 -7.30 -16.25
N TYR A 113 1.03 -6.48 -17.28
CA TYR A 113 0.06 -6.39 -18.37
C TYR A 113 -0.01 -7.71 -19.15
N ILE A 114 -1.11 -8.44 -18.92
CA ILE A 114 -1.31 -9.81 -19.41
C ILE A 114 -1.11 -9.95 -20.93
N PRO A 115 -1.63 -9.05 -21.79
CA PRO A 115 -1.40 -9.17 -23.23
C PRO A 115 0.09 -9.15 -23.62
N ALA A 116 0.88 -8.21 -23.10
CA ALA A 116 2.33 -8.17 -23.36
C ALA A 116 3.04 -9.40 -22.79
N LYS A 117 2.64 -9.89 -21.60
CA LYS A 117 3.19 -11.13 -21.04
C LYS A 117 2.85 -12.36 -21.89
N ARG A 118 1.66 -12.42 -22.49
CA ARG A 118 1.29 -13.49 -23.42
C ARG A 118 2.17 -13.44 -24.65
N GLU A 119 2.34 -12.28 -25.28
CA GLU A 119 3.23 -12.13 -26.45
C GLU A 119 4.67 -12.52 -26.11
N ALA A 120 5.21 -12.05 -24.99
CA ALA A 120 6.54 -12.43 -24.52
C ALA A 120 6.66 -13.93 -24.21
N ALA A 121 5.62 -14.55 -23.66
CA ALA A 121 5.56 -15.99 -23.46
C ALA A 121 5.60 -16.72 -24.81
N TRP A 122 4.77 -16.31 -25.78
CA TRP A 122 4.77 -16.89 -27.13
C TRP A 122 6.18 -16.83 -27.76
N ALA A 123 6.83 -15.67 -27.73
CA ALA A 123 8.20 -15.51 -28.24
C ALA A 123 9.20 -16.41 -27.48
N LYS A 124 9.07 -16.54 -26.16
CA LYS A 124 9.91 -17.43 -25.34
C LYS A 124 9.73 -18.91 -25.71
N PHE A 125 8.52 -19.31 -26.08
CA PHE A 125 8.18 -20.70 -26.41
C PHE A 125 8.38 -21.05 -27.89
N GLU A 126 8.70 -20.08 -28.76
CA GLU A 126 8.90 -20.31 -30.20
C GLU A 126 9.89 -21.46 -30.52
N PRO A 127 11.06 -21.59 -29.88
CA PRO A 127 11.97 -22.71 -30.16
C PRO A 127 11.38 -24.08 -29.79
N LYS A 128 10.46 -24.11 -28.81
CA LYS A 128 9.75 -25.34 -28.43
C LYS A 128 8.62 -25.67 -29.41
N PHE A 129 7.99 -24.65 -29.99
CA PHE A 129 7.01 -24.83 -31.05
C PHE A 129 7.65 -25.32 -32.35
N GLU A 130 8.88 -24.90 -32.65
CA GLU A 130 9.65 -25.44 -33.78
C GLU A 130 10.04 -26.91 -33.57
N ALA A 131 10.41 -27.28 -32.34
CA ALA A 131 10.78 -28.66 -31.99
C ALA A 131 9.57 -29.61 -31.93
N ASP A 132 8.39 -29.11 -31.54
CA ASP A 132 7.15 -29.89 -31.42
C ASP A 132 5.96 -29.13 -32.07
N PRO A 133 5.64 -29.45 -33.33
CA PRO A 133 4.53 -28.82 -34.04
C PRO A 133 3.15 -29.08 -33.41
N GLN A 134 2.95 -30.21 -32.72
CA GLN A 134 1.67 -30.50 -32.04
C GLN A 134 1.45 -29.56 -30.85
N LEU A 135 2.53 -29.23 -30.14
CA LEU A 135 2.49 -28.24 -29.06
C LEU A 135 2.07 -26.86 -29.57
N ARG A 136 2.54 -26.47 -30.77
CA ARG A 136 2.13 -25.21 -31.41
C ARG A 136 0.63 -25.18 -31.69
N GLU A 137 0.12 -26.25 -32.30
CA GLU A 137 -1.32 -26.36 -32.64
C GLU A 137 -2.20 -26.26 -31.39
N SER A 138 -1.83 -26.96 -30.32
CA SER A 138 -2.52 -26.86 -29.03
C SER A 138 -2.49 -25.43 -28.46
N ALA A 139 -1.33 -24.77 -28.48
CA ALA A 139 -1.20 -23.39 -28.00
C ALA A 139 -2.07 -22.41 -28.81
N GLU A 140 -2.13 -22.56 -30.13
CA GLU A 140 -2.96 -21.74 -31.01
C GLU A 140 -4.46 -21.99 -30.78
N ALA A 141 -4.87 -23.24 -30.55
CA ALA A 141 -6.23 -23.58 -30.16
C ALA A 141 -6.63 -22.88 -28.84
N TYR A 142 -5.76 -22.89 -27.83
CA TYR A 142 -5.98 -22.15 -26.58
C TYR A 142 -6.06 -20.63 -26.80
N LYS A 143 -5.20 -20.07 -27.65
CA LYS A 143 -5.23 -18.64 -27.99
C LYS A 143 -6.57 -18.23 -28.60
N LYS A 144 -7.10 -19.04 -29.53
CA LYS A 144 -8.43 -18.83 -30.14
C LYS A 144 -9.55 -18.95 -29.11
N TYR A 145 -9.51 -19.98 -28.27
CA TYR A 145 -10.50 -20.19 -27.21
C TYR A 145 -10.63 -18.98 -26.27
N PHE A 146 -9.50 -18.44 -25.80
CA PHE A 146 -9.51 -17.27 -24.91
C PHE A 146 -9.85 -15.95 -25.61
N ALA A 147 -9.62 -15.84 -26.92
CA ALA A 147 -10.01 -14.66 -27.69
C ALA A 147 -11.53 -14.59 -27.89
N TRP A 148 -12.19 -15.73 -28.09
CA TRP A 148 -13.65 -15.82 -28.24
C TRP A 148 -14.42 -15.56 -26.94
N ARG A 149 -13.82 -15.85 -25.78
CA ARG A 149 -14.47 -15.71 -24.46
C ARG A 149 -14.42 -14.28 -23.90
N ARG A 150 -13.84 -13.33 -24.63
CA ARG A 150 -13.75 -11.91 -24.24
C ARG A 150 -14.80 -11.07 -24.91
#